data_AF-A0AAN1GNQ7-F1
#
_entry.id   AF-A0AAN1GNQ7-F1
#
_cell.length_a   1.000
_cell.length_b   1.000
_cell.length_c   1.000
_cell.angle_alpha   90.00
_cell.angle_beta   90.00
_cell.angle_gamma   90.00
#
_symmetry.space_group_name_H-M   'P 1'
#
loop_
_entity.id
_entity.type
_entity.pdbx_description
1 polymer ?
#
loop_
_entity_poly.entity_id
_entity_poly.type
_entity_poly.pdbx_seq_one_letter_code
_entity_poly.pdbx_strand_id
1 'polypeptide(L)'
;MSFLKTALLVSLAVGLSACGDKVDKTVDRGFDSKPLSQLTGDPGIWVDPTGCDHWIIDDGVEGYLSQRLAPDGRPVCSGVAPPNTVVGPFKSGSSVEDPI
;
A
#
# COMPACT_ATOMS: atom_id res chain seq x y z
N MET A 1 -25.69 -25.55 -19.53
CA MET A 1 -25.54 -24.25 -20.24
C MET A 1 -26.23 -23.07 -19.53
N SER A 2 -27.41 -23.22 -18.91
CA SER A 2 -28.06 -22.11 -18.20
C SER A 2 -27.31 -21.70 -16.92
N PHE A 3 -26.99 -22.65 -16.04
CA PHE A 3 -26.26 -22.41 -14.78
C PHE A 3 -24.90 -21.71 -14.95
N LEU A 4 -24.16 -22.00 -16.03
CA LEU A 4 -22.88 -21.36 -16.31
C LEU A 4 -23.04 -19.88 -16.66
N LYS A 5 -24.11 -19.53 -17.40
CA LYS A 5 -24.44 -18.14 -17.75
C LYS A 5 -24.90 -17.36 -16.52
N THR A 6 -25.71 -17.98 -15.67
CA THR A 6 -26.17 -17.36 -14.43
C THR A 6 -25.00 -17.13 -13.47
N ALA A 7 -24.10 -18.12 -13.31
CA ALA A 7 -22.91 -17.96 -12.50
C ALA A 7 -22.02 -16.81 -13.00
N LEU A 8 -21.79 -16.73 -14.32
CA LEU A 8 -21.01 -15.66 -14.92
C LEU A 8 -21.62 -14.27 -14.67
N LEU A 9 -22.93 -14.13 -14.82
CA LEU A 9 -23.65 -12.88 -14.55
C LEU A 9 -23.58 -12.46 -13.08
N VAL A 10 -23.71 -13.42 -12.15
CA VAL A 10 -23.58 -13.14 -10.72
C VAL A 10 -22.17 -12.70 -10.37
N SER A 11 -21.13 -13.39 -10.86
CA SER A 11 -19.74 -12.99 -10.64
C SER A 11 -19.44 -11.61 -11.21
N LEU A 12 -20.00 -11.25 -12.36
CA LEU A 12 -19.85 -9.93 -12.96
C LEU A 12 -20.54 -8.85 -12.10
N ALA A 13 -21.76 -9.10 -11.63
CA ALA A 13 -22.49 -8.17 -10.78
C ALA A 13 -21.77 -7.94 -9.43
N VAL A 14 -21.25 -9.00 -8.81
CA VAL A 14 -20.43 -8.90 -7.59
C VAL A 14 -19.15 -8.10 -7.87
N GLY A 15 -18.45 -8.39 -8.97
CA GLY A 15 -17.23 -7.66 -9.35
C GLY A 15 -17.46 -6.16 -9.54
N LEU A 16 -18.56 -5.76 -10.20
CA LEU A 16 -18.91 -4.35 -10.37
C LEU A 16 -19.25 -3.63 -9.05
N SER A 17 -19.75 -4.36 -8.04
CA SER A 17 -20.12 -3.77 -6.74
C SER A 17 -18.91 -3.32 -5.90
N ALA A 18 -17.70 -3.72 -6.27
CA ALA A 18 -16.46 -3.32 -5.60
C ALA A 18 -15.99 -1.90 -6.01
N CYS A 19 -16.57 -1.31 -7.06
CA CYS A 19 -16.22 0.04 -7.50
C CYS A 19 -16.94 1.11 -6.64
N GLY A 20 -16.23 1.69 -5.68
CA GLY A 20 -16.72 2.83 -4.90
C GLY A 20 -15.57 3.66 -4.31
N ASP A 21 -15.78 4.97 -4.18
CA ASP A 21 -14.75 5.86 -3.65
C ASP A 21 -14.51 5.63 -2.15
N LYS A 22 -13.27 5.26 -1.81
CA LYS A 22 -12.80 5.25 -0.40
C LYS A 22 -12.40 6.68 -0.02
N VAL A 23 -13.30 7.38 0.67
CA VAL A 23 -13.06 8.75 1.19
C VAL A 23 -12.19 8.74 2.44
N ASP A 24 -12.50 7.87 3.40
CA ASP A 24 -11.69 7.72 4.61
C ASP A 24 -10.47 6.84 4.32
N LYS A 25 -9.29 7.48 4.35
CA LYS A 25 -8.00 6.84 4.13
C LYS A 25 -7.32 6.45 5.45
N THR A 26 -8.05 6.34 6.57
CA THR A 26 -7.49 5.92 7.88
C THR A 26 -7.78 4.46 8.24
N VAL A 27 -8.66 3.81 7.49
CA VAL A 27 -9.13 2.44 7.76
C VAL A 27 -9.08 1.62 6.48
N ASP A 28 -8.69 0.35 6.59
CA ASP A 28 -8.76 -0.59 5.47
C ASP A 28 -10.09 -1.33 5.38
N ARG A 29 -10.46 -1.71 4.16
CA ARG A 29 -11.72 -2.40 3.84
C ARG A 29 -11.39 -3.70 3.14
N GLY A 30 -12.19 -4.74 3.38
CA GLY A 30 -12.05 -6.02 2.69
C GLY A 30 -11.25 -7.02 3.51
N PHE A 31 -10.34 -7.74 2.86
CA PHE A 31 -9.44 -8.69 3.52
C PHE A 31 -8.43 -7.90 4.36
N ASP A 32 -8.18 -8.34 5.59
CA ASP A 32 -7.28 -7.66 6.56
C ASP A 32 -7.68 -6.23 6.97
N SER A 33 -8.98 -6.04 7.25
CA SER A 33 -9.50 -4.75 7.74
C SER A 33 -8.93 -4.39 9.12
N LYS A 34 -8.05 -3.38 9.17
CA LYS A 34 -7.43 -2.86 10.40
C LYS A 34 -7.26 -1.34 10.34
N PRO A 35 -7.05 -0.66 11.48
CA PRO A 35 -6.71 0.76 11.49
C PRO A 35 -5.27 0.97 11.00
N LEU A 36 -5.06 1.97 10.13
CA LEU A 36 -3.73 2.24 9.55
C LEU A 36 -2.66 2.63 10.56
N SER A 37 -3.06 3.06 11.77
CA SER A 37 -2.12 3.27 12.87
C SER A 37 -1.29 2.02 13.18
N GLN A 38 -1.81 0.83 12.91
CA GLN A 38 -1.07 -0.42 13.08
C GLN A 38 0.07 -0.57 12.06
N LEU A 39 -0.08 -0.03 10.85
CA LEU A 39 0.96 -0.09 9.79
C LEU A 39 2.07 0.93 9.99
N THR A 40 1.79 2.04 10.68
CA THR A 40 2.79 3.09 10.94
C THR A 40 3.94 2.64 11.84
N GLY A 41 3.84 1.47 12.47
CA GLY A 41 4.87 0.91 13.34
C GLY A 41 6.12 0.42 12.60
N ASP A 42 5.96 -0.06 11.36
CA ASP A 42 7.03 -0.75 10.61
C ASP A 42 7.22 -0.20 9.18
N PRO A 43 7.42 1.13 8.98
CA PRO A 43 7.67 1.67 7.65
C PRO A 43 9.08 1.32 7.15
N GLY A 44 9.20 1.09 5.86
CA GLY A 44 10.50 1.10 5.17
C GLY A 44 10.90 2.48 4.70
N ILE A 45 12.09 2.55 4.10
CA ILE A 45 12.61 3.73 3.42
C ILE A 45 12.81 3.39 1.95
N TRP A 46 12.09 4.08 1.08
CA TRP A 46 12.40 4.12 -0.35
C TRP A 46 13.30 5.30 -0.65
N VAL A 47 14.37 5.06 -1.41
CA VAL A 47 15.28 6.10 -1.89
C VAL A 47 14.90 6.44 -3.32
N ASP A 48 14.44 7.67 -3.54
CA ASP A 48 14.01 8.14 -4.87
C ASP A 48 15.21 8.32 -5.84
N PRO A 49 14.97 8.59 -7.14
CA PRO A 49 16.04 8.78 -8.11
C PRO A 49 17.01 9.94 -7.79
N THR A 50 16.60 10.89 -6.95
CA THR A 50 17.42 12.01 -6.50
C THR A 50 18.25 11.68 -5.26
N GLY A 51 18.04 10.50 -4.67
CA GLY A 51 18.74 10.03 -3.47
C GLY A 51 18.05 10.41 -2.16
N CYS A 52 16.80 10.88 -2.22
CA CYS A 52 16.07 11.32 -1.03
C CYS A 52 15.07 10.27 -0.54
N ASP A 53 14.86 10.27 0.77
CA ASP A 53 14.13 9.26 1.53
C ASP A 53 12.62 9.54 1.50
N HIS A 54 11.87 8.46 1.32
CA HIS A 54 10.42 8.41 1.49
C HIS A 54 10.07 7.30 2.47
N TRP A 55 9.12 7.57 3.36
CA TRP A 55 8.46 6.51 4.10
C TRP A 55 7.61 5.70 3.12
N ILE A 56 7.74 4.39 3.16
CA ILE A 56 6.95 3.48 2.34
C ILE A 56 6.41 2.34 3.20
N ILE A 57 5.14 2.02 2.98
CA ILE A 57 4.46 0.85 3.50
C ILE A 57 3.76 0.20 2.32
N ASP A 58 3.81 -1.12 2.28
CA ASP A 58 3.20 -1.96 1.29
C ASP A 58 2.45 -3.08 2.02
N ASP A 59 1.13 -2.93 2.14
CA ASP A 59 0.27 -3.84 2.91
C ASP A 59 -0.39 -4.90 2.00
N GLY A 60 0.35 -5.39 1.02
CA GLY A 60 -0.12 -6.32 0.00
C GLY A 60 -0.48 -5.58 -1.30
N VAL A 61 -1.77 -5.34 -1.57
CA VAL A 61 -2.16 -4.60 -2.79
C VAL A 61 -2.28 -3.10 -2.56
N GLU A 62 -2.14 -2.65 -1.31
CA GLU A 62 -2.24 -1.27 -0.87
C GLU A 62 -0.88 -0.68 -0.47
N GLY A 63 -0.44 0.33 -1.21
CA GLY A 63 0.79 1.07 -0.90
C GLY A 63 0.55 2.47 -0.32
N TYR A 64 1.33 2.85 0.68
CA TYR A 64 1.39 4.19 1.25
C TYR A 64 2.79 4.76 1.09
N LEU A 65 2.89 6.01 0.65
CA LEU A 65 4.16 6.69 0.44
C LEU A 65 4.08 8.15 0.85
N SER A 66 5.08 8.61 1.60
CA SER A 66 5.22 10.03 1.94
C SER A 66 6.69 10.44 1.99
N GLN A 67 6.99 11.68 1.59
CA GLN A 67 8.33 12.21 1.71
C GLN A 67 8.74 12.24 3.18
N ARG A 68 9.93 11.71 3.48
CA ARG A 68 10.53 11.87 4.80
C ARG A 68 11.11 13.27 4.91
N LEU A 69 10.55 14.07 5.82
CA LEU A 69 10.98 15.46 6.04
C LEU A 69 11.78 15.58 7.34
N ALA A 70 12.80 16.44 7.30
CA ALA A 70 13.46 16.94 8.49
C ALA A 70 12.55 17.95 9.22
N PRO A 71 12.82 18.29 10.49
CA PRO A 71 12.02 19.26 11.24
C PRO A 71 11.91 20.66 10.60
N ASP A 72 12.86 21.00 9.72
CA ASP A 72 12.88 22.25 8.95
C ASP A 72 12.06 22.16 7.64
N GLY A 73 11.37 21.04 7.40
CA GLY A 73 10.55 20.79 6.22
C GLY A 73 11.31 20.38 4.97
N ARG A 74 12.64 20.23 5.03
CA ARG A 74 13.43 19.77 3.87
C ARG A 74 13.39 18.25 3.74
N PRO A 75 13.47 17.69 2.52
CA PRO A 75 13.64 16.26 2.33
C PRO A 75 14.88 15.72 3.04
N VAL A 76 14.73 14.56 3.68
CA VAL A 76 15.87 13.80 4.19
C VAL A 76 16.48 13.01 3.03
N CYS A 77 17.79 13.07 2.84
CA CYS A 77 18.50 12.27 1.84
C CYS A 77 19.65 11.56 2.55
N SER A 78 19.35 10.42 3.17
CA SER A 78 20.22 9.79 4.18
C SER A 78 21.33 8.91 3.59
N GLY A 79 21.17 8.47 2.35
CA GLY A 79 22.08 7.51 1.72
C GLY A 79 21.99 6.10 2.32
N VAL A 80 20.87 5.76 2.97
CA VAL A 80 20.64 4.43 3.57
C VAL A 80 20.67 3.29 2.54
N ALA A 81 20.36 3.59 1.28
CA ALA A 81 20.37 2.64 0.16
C ALA A 81 20.63 3.35 -1.18
N PRO A 82 20.99 2.61 -2.25
CA PRO A 82 21.09 3.17 -3.59
C PRO A 82 19.76 3.75 -4.09
N PRO A 83 19.77 4.73 -5.02
CA PRO A 83 18.56 5.22 -5.66
C PRO A 83 17.73 4.09 -6.28
N ASN A 84 16.40 4.23 -6.20
CA ASN A 84 15.40 3.26 -6.67
C ASN A 84 15.35 1.94 -5.88
N THR A 85 15.74 1.97 -4.60
CA THR A 85 15.66 0.77 -3.74
C THR A 85 14.89 1.06 -2.45
N VAL A 86 14.33 -0.01 -1.86
CA VAL A 86 13.61 0.04 -0.59
C VAL A 86 14.38 -0.78 0.45
N VAL A 87 14.45 -0.27 1.67
CA VAL A 87 15.02 -0.98 2.83
C VAL A 87 14.04 -0.96 4.01
N GLY A 88 14.17 -1.93 4.91
CA GLY A 88 13.31 -2.08 6.09
C GLY A 88 12.09 -2.98 5.86
N PRO A 89 11.19 -3.12 6.86
CA PRO A 89 10.08 -4.06 6.85
C PRO A 89 8.84 -3.52 6.11
N PHE A 90 9.01 -2.88 4.95
CA PHE A 90 7.92 -2.19 4.23
C PHE A 90 6.74 -3.09 3.86
N LYS A 91 6.96 -4.40 3.65
CA LYS A 91 5.92 -5.40 3.36
C LYS A 91 5.30 -6.05 4.61
N SER A 92 5.67 -5.60 5.80
CA SER A 92 5.09 -6.14 7.01
C SER A 92 3.70 -5.56 7.24
N GLY A 93 2.74 -6.42 7.59
CA GLY A 93 1.40 -5.96 7.93
C GLY A 93 0.30 -6.88 7.43
N SER A 94 0.45 -7.43 6.22
CA SER A 94 -0.57 -8.24 5.54
C SER A 94 -0.07 -9.65 5.26
N SER A 95 -1.02 -10.59 5.16
CA SER A 95 -0.77 -11.95 4.68
C SER A 95 -1.01 -12.09 3.16
N VAL A 96 -1.46 -11.02 2.51
CA VAL A 96 -1.60 -10.95 1.07
C VAL A 96 -0.23 -10.63 0.49
N GLU A 97 0.47 -11.66 -0.01
CA GLU A 97 1.69 -11.44 -0.78
C GLU A 97 1.35 -10.80 -2.13
N ASP A 98 2.00 -9.69 -2.42
CA ASP A 98 2.07 -9.12 -3.76
C ASP A 98 3.47 -9.38 -4.36
N PRO A 99 3.58 -9.57 -5.69
CA PRO A 99 4.83 -9.89 -6.35
C PRO A 99 5.71 -8.67 -6.68
N ILE A 100 5.28 -7.47 -6.26
CA ILE A 100 5.93 -6.18 -6.59
C ILE A 100 6.85 -5.75 -5.45
#